data_AF-A0A0D0ALH2-F1
#
_entry.id   AF-A0A0D0ALH2-F1
#
_cell.length_a   1.000
_cell.length_b   1.000
_cell.length_c   1.000
_cell.angle_alpha   90.00
_cell.angle_beta   90.00
_cell.angle_gamma   90.00
#
_symmetry.space_group_name_H-M   'P 1'
#
loop_
_entity.id
_entity.type
_entity.pdbx_description
1 polymer ?
#
loop_
_entity_poly.entity_id
_entity_poly.type
_entity_poly.pdbx_seq_one_letter_code
_entity_poly.pdbx_strand_id
1 'polypeptide(L)'
;MSLVIWLTVFVRFIQAFIYVDDSFSFAKLGDMSYYPKYQKMLPTDMVVLLLLWDELGIPHEEWKQIFGSPLPVIGFEVDLNLMKISLKEEDFAKHKRHHSLREFEHIAGSLNWALNVCPLLWPGLLALYAKIRGKTNPKGLLWLNRAVVDELLWAAFFLARSNGVFLLQSISWDYQSLSNILQEQEWVTGILLSI
;
A
#
# COMPACT_ATOMS: atom_id res chain seq x y z
N MET A 1 2.81 -12.70 -14.94
CA MET A 1 1.47 -12.29 -14.44
C MET A 1 0.53 -11.77 -15.52
N SER A 2 0.99 -10.98 -16.50
CA SER A 2 0.10 -10.28 -17.46
C SER A 2 -0.85 -11.18 -18.28
N LEU A 3 -0.38 -12.33 -18.78
CA LEU A 3 -1.25 -13.28 -19.51
C LEU A 3 -2.33 -13.90 -18.61
N VAL A 4 -1.97 -14.22 -17.38
CA VAL A 4 -2.90 -14.81 -16.40
C VAL A 4 -4.03 -13.84 -16.10
N ILE A 5 -3.70 -12.56 -15.91
CA ILE A 5 -4.70 -11.52 -15.63
C ILE A 5 -5.50 -11.17 -16.87
N TRP A 6 -4.91 -11.25 -18.07
CA TRP A 6 -5.68 -11.19 -19.30
C TRP A 6 -6.75 -12.30 -19.34
N LEU A 7 -6.39 -13.54 -19.00
CA LEU A 7 -7.38 -14.63 -18.89
C LEU A 7 -8.42 -14.34 -17.79
N THR A 8 -8.01 -13.81 -16.64
CA THR A 8 -8.93 -13.43 -15.55
C THR A 8 -9.97 -12.40 -16.02
N VAL A 9 -9.54 -11.36 -16.72
CA VAL A 9 -10.41 -10.27 -17.16
C VAL A 9 -11.28 -10.67 -18.36
N PHE A 10 -10.69 -11.30 -19.38
CA PHE A 10 -11.37 -11.53 -20.66
C PHE A 10 -12.00 -12.92 -20.79
N VAL A 11 -11.59 -13.90 -19.99
CA VAL A 11 -12.14 -15.27 -20.02
C VAL A 11 -12.94 -15.57 -18.78
N ARG A 12 -12.48 -15.15 -17.59
CA ARG A 12 -13.19 -15.35 -16.33
C ARG A 12 -14.09 -14.18 -15.93
N PHE A 13 -14.07 -13.09 -16.69
CA PHE A 13 -14.90 -11.89 -16.50
C PHE A 13 -14.83 -11.28 -15.09
N ILE A 14 -13.64 -11.34 -14.49
CA ILE A 14 -13.38 -10.75 -13.17
C ILE A 14 -12.50 -9.53 -13.30
N GLN A 15 -12.83 -8.49 -12.55
CA GLN A 15 -12.05 -7.27 -12.53
C GLN A 15 -10.79 -7.48 -11.69
N ALA A 16 -9.64 -7.57 -12.35
CA ALA A 16 -8.34 -7.73 -11.71
C ALA A 16 -7.34 -6.72 -12.27
N PHE A 17 -6.51 -6.19 -11.39
CA PHE A 17 -5.46 -5.22 -11.69
C PHE A 17 -4.10 -5.82 -11.36
N ILE A 18 -3.05 -5.35 -12.03
CA ILE A 18 -1.66 -5.69 -11.73
C ILE A 18 -0.86 -4.43 -11.53
N TYR A 19 0.00 -4.44 -10.52
CA TYR A 19 1.15 -3.57 -10.44
C TYR A 19 2.41 -4.43 -10.27
N VAL A 20 3.21 -4.53 -11.34
CA VAL A 20 4.42 -5.36 -11.39
C VAL A 20 4.10 -6.82 -11.01
N ASP A 21 4.41 -7.22 -9.77
CA ASP A 21 4.22 -8.58 -9.25
C ASP A 21 2.98 -8.70 -8.35
N ASP A 22 2.33 -7.60 -8.01
CA ASP A 22 1.15 -7.62 -7.16
C ASP A 22 -0.11 -7.55 -8.02
N SER A 23 -1.11 -8.37 -7.67
CA SER A 23 -2.43 -8.34 -8.30
C SER A 23 -3.52 -8.01 -7.29
N PHE A 24 -4.51 -7.25 -7.74
CA PHE A 24 -5.52 -6.67 -6.87
C PHE A 24 -6.90 -6.79 -7.50
N SER A 25 -7.92 -6.91 -6.66
CA SER A 25 -9.32 -6.90 -7.09
C SER A 25 -10.19 -6.31 -5.98
N PHE A 26 -11.45 -6.01 -6.31
CA PHE A 26 -12.46 -5.58 -5.36
C PHE A 26 -13.73 -6.39 -5.58
N ALA A 27 -14.37 -6.79 -4.49
CA ALA A 27 -15.64 -7.51 -4.49
C ALA A 27 -16.61 -6.84 -3.53
N LYS A 28 -17.91 -7.09 -3.68
CA LYS A 28 -18.91 -6.57 -2.72
C LYS A 28 -18.73 -7.26 -1.37
N LEU A 29 -18.99 -6.52 -0.28
CA LEU A 29 -19.01 -7.13 1.04
C LEU A 29 -20.01 -8.29 1.09
N GLY A 30 -19.56 -9.45 1.57
CA GLY A 30 -20.36 -10.67 1.66
C GLY A 30 -20.34 -11.57 0.43
N ASP A 31 -19.78 -11.12 -0.70
CA ASP A 31 -19.57 -11.96 -1.88
C ASP A 31 -18.37 -12.89 -1.68
N MET A 32 -18.64 -14.01 -1.01
CA MET A 32 -17.62 -14.94 -0.54
C MET A 32 -17.88 -16.33 -1.10
N SER A 33 -16.80 -16.97 -1.56
CA SER A 33 -16.80 -18.35 -2.04
C SER A 33 -15.84 -19.19 -1.21
N TYR A 34 -16.15 -20.49 -1.06
CA TYR A 34 -15.27 -21.42 -0.37
C TYR A 34 -14.14 -21.88 -1.29
N TYR A 35 -12.90 -21.74 -0.85
CA TYR A 35 -11.73 -22.21 -1.58
C TYR A 35 -11.17 -23.51 -0.96
N PRO A 36 -11.26 -24.66 -1.66
CA PRO A 36 -10.94 -25.96 -1.07
C PRO A 36 -9.50 -26.14 -0.59
N LYS A 37 -8.51 -25.58 -1.32
CA LYS A 37 -7.08 -25.79 -1.03
C LYS A 37 -6.66 -25.16 0.29
N TYR A 38 -7.27 -24.04 0.67
CA TYR A 38 -7.03 -23.34 1.95
C TYR A 38 -8.13 -23.58 2.99
N GLN A 39 -9.20 -24.28 2.62
CA GLN A 39 -10.34 -24.55 3.49
C GLN A 39 -10.95 -23.28 4.11
N LYS A 40 -11.05 -22.21 3.31
CA LYS A 40 -11.41 -20.87 3.79
C LYS A 40 -12.43 -20.19 2.87
N MET A 41 -13.30 -19.38 3.46
CA MET A 41 -14.14 -18.43 2.72
C MET A 41 -13.29 -17.23 2.32
N LEU A 42 -13.20 -16.97 1.02
CA LEU A 42 -12.48 -15.84 0.43
C LEU A 42 -13.42 -15.08 -0.51
N PRO A 43 -13.12 -13.83 -0.89
CA PRO A 43 -13.90 -13.12 -1.89
C PRO A 43 -14.03 -13.94 -3.19
N THR A 44 -15.23 -13.98 -3.78
CA THR A 44 -15.52 -14.84 -4.95
C THR A 44 -14.54 -14.63 -6.10
N ASP A 45 -14.25 -13.38 -6.43
CA ASP A 45 -13.29 -13.00 -7.48
C ASP A 45 -11.87 -13.53 -7.20
N MET A 46 -11.47 -13.52 -5.92
CA MET A 46 -10.20 -14.09 -5.47
C MET A 46 -10.19 -15.61 -5.63
N VAL A 47 -11.27 -16.30 -5.28
CA VAL A 47 -11.39 -17.75 -5.42
C VAL A 47 -11.27 -18.17 -6.88
N VAL A 48 -11.94 -17.48 -7.79
CA VAL A 48 -11.87 -17.80 -9.23
C VAL A 48 -10.47 -17.58 -9.78
N LEU A 49 -9.76 -16.55 -9.32
CA LEU A 49 -8.36 -16.33 -9.70
C LEU A 49 -7.44 -17.43 -9.17
N LEU A 50 -7.62 -17.86 -7.92
CA LEU A 50 -6.85 -18.97 -7.34
C LEU A 50 -7.13 -20.30 -8.06
N LEU A 51 -8.38 -20.56 -8.44
CA LEU A 51 -8.73 -21.74 -9.24
C LEU A 51 -8.09 -21.69 -10.63
N LEU A 52 -8.02 -20.52 -11.28
CA LEU A 52 -7.28 -20.36 -12.52
C LEU A 52 -5.80 -20.66 -12.33
N TRP A 53 -5.21 -20.25 -11.21
CA TRP A 53 -3.81 -20.57 -10.91
C TRP A 53 -3.60 -22.07 -10.69
N ASP A 54 -4.52 -22.74 -10.00
CA ASP A 54 -4.49 -24.20 -9.86
C ASP A 54 -4.56 -24.91 -11.21
N GLU A 55 -5.45 -24.48 -12.12
CA GLU A 55 -5.59 -25.03 -13.46
C GLU A 55 -4.32 -24.85 -14.30
N LEU A 56 -3.65 -23.71 -14.16
CA LEU A 56 -2.40 -23.39 -14.86
C LEU A 56 -1.15 -23.99 -14.16
N GLY A 57 -1.31 -24.61 -13.00
CA GLY A 57 -0.20 -25.13 -12.20
C GLY A 57 0.71 -24.06 -11.60
N ILE A 58 0.20 -22.83 -11.40
CA ILE A 58 0.96 -21.72 -10.82
C ILE A 58 0.98 -21.88 -9.30
N PRO A 59 2.14 -21.93 -8.64
CA PRO A 59 2.23 -22.04 -7.19
C PRO A 59 1.77 -20.74 -6.52
N HIS A 60 1.08 -20.87 -5.38
CA HIS A 60 0.61 -19.74 -4.59
C HIS A 60 0.42 -20.11 -3.12
N GLU A 61 0.56 -19.13 -2.23
CA GLU A 61 0.65 -19.32 -0.78
C GLU A 61 -0.48 -18.60 -0.05
N GLU A 62 -1.07 -19.24 0.96
CA GLU A 62 -2.25 -18.73 1.67
C GLU A 62 -1.98 -17.40 2.38
N TRP A 63 -0.82 -17.26 3.02
CA TRP A 63 -0.48 -16.06 3.79
C TRP A 63 -0.33 -14.80 2.91
N LYS A 64 -0.12 -14.98 1.59
CA LYS A 64 -0.10 -13.89 0.60
C LYS A 64 -1.50 -13.49 0.13
N GLN A 65 -2.53 -14.26 0.52
CA GLN A 65 -3.92 -14.06 0.16
C GLN A 65 -4.64 -13.21 1.20
N ILE A 66 -4.54 -11.90 1.05
CA ILE A 66 -5.11 -10.93 1.99
C ILE A 66 -6.32 -10.24 1.39
N PHE A 67 -7.35 -10.04 2.20
CA PHE A 67 -8.58 -9.35 1.80
C PHE A 67 -9.18 -8.61 3.00
N GLY A 68 -9.96 -7.56 2.71
CA GLY A 68 -10.52 -6.65 3.71
C GLY A 68 -10.48 -5.19 3.29
N SER A 69 -10.83 -4.29 4.19
CA SER A 69 -10.51 -2.86 4.13
C SER A 69 -10.29 -2.36 5.56
N PRO A 70 -9.19 -1.65 5.86
CA PRO A 70 -8.07 -1.29 4.98
C PRO A 70 -7.15 -2.47 4.65
N LEU A 71 -6.41 -2.38 3.53
CA LEU A 71 -5.40 -3.37 3.12
C LEU A 71 -4.02 -2.76 2.87
N PRO A 72 -2.94 -3.49 3.19
CA PRO A 72 -1.58 -3.06 2.89
C PRO A 72 -1.24 -3.27 1.41
N VAL A 73 -1.24 -2.20 0.60
CA VAL A 73 -0.86 -2.19 -0.83
C VAL A 73 0.49 -1.51 -0.98
N ILE A 74 1.52 -2.24 -1.44
CA ILE A 74 2.87 -1.69 -1.73
C ILE A 74 3.43 -0.88 -0.53
N GLY A 75 3.17 -1.32 0.69
CA GLY A 75 3.61 -0.66 1.92
C GLY A 75 2.75 0.52 2.42
N PHE A 76 1.62 0.83 1.75
CA PHE A 76 0.63 1.79 2.22
C PHE A 76 -0.62 1.09 2.74
N GLU A 77 -1.32 1.70 3.69
CA GLU A 77 -2.66 1.27 4.09
C GLU A 77 -3.69 1.93 3.17
N VAL A 78 -4.39 1.11 2.39
CA VAL A 78 -5.41 1.57 1.44
C VAL A 78 -6.78 1.17 1.96
N ASP A 79 -7.61 2.15 2.23
CA ASP A 79 -9.03 1.98 2.55
C ASP A 79 -9.88 2.41 1.36
N LEU A 80 -10.45 1.45 0.63
CA LEU A 80 -11.28 1.77 -0.53
C LEU A 80 -12.67 2.28 -0.16
N ASN A 81 -13.20 1.95 1.03
CA ASN A 81 -14.50 2.46 1.45
C ASN A 81 -14.44 3.96 1.73
N LEU A 82 -13.30 4.43 2.26
CA LEU A 82 -13.03 5.85 2.46
C LEU A 82 -12.29 6.50 1.28
N MET A 83 -11.96 5.73 0.24
CA MET A 83 -11.10 6.15 -0.87
C MET A 83 -9.82 6.84 -0.37
N LYS A 84 -9.19 6.26 0.66
CA LYS A 84 -8.10 6.86 1.42
C LYS A 84 -6.85 6.00 1.36
N ILE A 85 -5.70 6.63 1.15
CA ILE A 85 -4.38 6.02 1.27
C ILE A 85 -3.65 6.67 2.45
N SER A 86 -3.23 5.87 3.41
CA SER A 86 -2.45 6.29 4.58
C SER A 86 -1.15 5.51 4.71
N LEU A 87 -0.24 6.09 5.49
CA LEU A 87 0.99 5.42 5.90
C LEU A 87 0.76 4.70 7.21
N LYS A 88 1.35 3.51 7.33
CA LYS A 88 1.45 2.84 8.62
C LYS A 88 2.31 3.68 9.56
N GLU A 89 1.92 3.73 10.84
CA GLU A 89 2.67 4.49 11.83
C GLU A 89 4.10 3.93 11.94
N GLU A 90 5.07 4.73 11.50
CA GLU A 90 6.48 4.39 11.57
C GLU A 90 7.17 5.18 12.69
N ASP A 91 7.81 4.45 13.60
CA ASP A 91 8.64 5.04 14.64
C ASP A 91 10.02 5.41 14.06
N PHE A 92 10.06 6.57 13.40
CA PHE A 92 11.29 7.15 12.86
C PHE A 92 12.27 7.60 13.94
N ALA A 93 11.80 7.80 15.17
CA ALA A 93 12.55 8.38 16.28
C ALA A 93 12.82 7.34 17.37
N LYS A 94 13.40 6.18 16.98
CA LYS A 94 13.90 5.22 17.98
C LYS A 94 14.87 5.92 18.92
N HIS A 95 14.67 5.74 20.22
CA HIS A 95 15.40 6.41 21.32
C HIS A 95 16.86 5.95 21.46
N LYS A 96 17.66 5.99 20.39
CA LYS A 96 19.10 5.71 20.45
C LYS A 96 19.87 7.00 20.24
N ARG A 97 20.91 7.25 21.04
CA ARG A 97 21.78 8.45 20.87
C ARG A 97 22.61 8.42 19.59
N HIS A 98 22.79 7.24 19.01
CA HIS A 98 23.56 7.01 17.79
C HIS A 98 22.83 6.06 16.87
N HIS A 99 22.96 6.32 15.58
CA HIS A 99 22.55 5.41 14.54
C HIS A 99 23.70 5.19 13.57
N SER A 100 23.80 3.98 13.03
CA SER A 100 24.68 3.68 11.91
C SER A 100 24.24 4.46 10.66
N LEU A 101 25.16 4.70 9.73
CA LEU A 101 24.82 5.28 8.43
C LEU A 101 23.69 4.47 7.74
N ARG A 102 23.75 3.13 7.82
CA ARG A 102 22.70 2.25 7.29
C ARG A 102 21.33 2.48 7.92
N GLU A 103 21.26 2.74 9.23
CA GLU A 103 19.99 3.07 9.89
C GLU A 103 19.46 4.43 9.41
N PHE A 104 20.34 5.43 9.23
CA PHE A 104 19.93 6.73 8.66
C PHE A 104 19.45 6.60 7.21
N GLU A 105 20.12 5.80 6.38
CA GLU A 105 19.70 5.52 4.99
C GLU A 105 18.36 4.78 4.94
N HIS A 106 18.11 3.86 5.88
CA HIS A 106 16.82 3.18 6.00
C HIS A 106 15.69 4.17 6.35
N ILE A 107 15.92 5.07 7.31
CA ILE A 107 14.96 6.13 7.67
C ILE A 107 14.72 7.05 6.47
N ALA A 108 15.77 7.47 5.76
CA ALA A 108 15.66 8.31 4.58
C ALA A 108 14.88 7.62 3.45
N GLY A 109 15.15 6.32 3.22
CA GLY A 109 14.43 5.51 2.23
C GLY A 109 12.94 5.40 2.55
N SER A 110 12.60 5.17 3.82
CA SER A 110 11.19 5.10 4.24
C SER A 110 10.48 6.46 4.09
N LEU A 111 11.06 7.55 4.59
CA LEU A 111 10.49 8.89 4.43
C LEU A 111 10.37 9.29 2.95
N ASN A 112 11.35 8.92 2.13
CA ASN A 112 11.28 9.15 0.69
C ASN A 112 10.17 8.33 0.03
N TRP A 113 9.92 7.09 0.47
CA TRP A 113 8.77 6.31 0.03
C TRP A 113 7.45 6.96 0.43
N ALA A 114 7.36 7.48 1.66
CA ALA A 114 6.21 8.19 2.19
C ALA A 114 5.82 9.44 1.38
N LEU A 115 6.76 10.09 0.67
CA LEU A 115 6.47 11.26 -0.17
C LEU A 115 5.49 10.97 -1.31
N ASN A 116 5.36 9.72 -1.77
CA ASN A 116 4.39 9.35 -2.81
C ASN A 116 2.93 9.58 -2.35
N VAL A 117 2.68 9.51 -1.04
CA VAL A 117 1.37 9.76 -0.44
C VAL A 117 1.37 11.11 0.27
N CYS A 118 2.47 11.54 0.86
CA CYS A 118 2.52 12.77 1.61
C CYS A 118 3.65 13.68 1.14
N PRO A 119 3.47 14.40 0.00
CA PRO A 119 4.51 15.29 -0.54
C PRO A 119 4.95 16.38 0.45
N LEU A 120 4.07 16.73 1.40
CA LEU A 120 4.35 17.72 2.44
C LEU A 120 5.45 17.29 3.42
N LEU A 121 5.85 16.01 3.47
CA LEU A 121 6.94 15.53 4.33
C LEU A 121 8.33 15.93 3.89
N TRP A 122 8.48 16.59 2.74
CA TRP A 122 9.78 16.99 2.20
C TRP A 122 10.72 17.67 3.21
N PRO A 123 10.24 18.58 4.10
CA PRO A 123 11.10 19.20 5.11
C PRO A 123 11.77 18.19 6.05
N GLY A 124 11.15 17.03 6.31
CA GLY A 124 11.66 15.98 7.20
C GLY A 124 12.89 15.24 6.68
N LEU A 125 13.27 15.46 5.41
CA LEU A 125 14.43 14.82 4.77
C LEU A 125 15.66 15.72 4.69
N LEU A 126 15.54 17.03 4.95
CA LEU A 126 16.60 18.00 4.64
C LEU A 126 17.81 17.86 5.55
N ALA A 127 17.64 17.92 6.87
CA ALA A 127 18.73 17.73 7.81
C ALA A 127 19.26 16.30 7.76
N LEU A 128 18.40 15.33 7.45
CA LEU A 128 18.77 13.92 7.30
C LEU A 128 19.74 13.72 6.13
N TYR A 129 19.41 14.21 4.93
CA TYR A 129 20.30 14.13 3.77
C TYR A 129 21.58 14.93 3.97
N ALA A 130 21.48 16.13 4.56
CA ALA A 130 22.67 16.92 4.90
C ALA A 130 23.60 16.16 5.87
N LYS A 131 23.04 15.39 6.81
CA LYS A 131 23.79 14.59 7.78
C LYS A 131 24.50 13.41 7.13
N ILE A 132 23.89 12.71 6.19
CA ILE A 132 24.49 11.51 5.57
C ILE A 132 25.39 11.84 4.37
N ARG A 133 25.31 13.07 3.84
CA ARG A 133 26.09 13.52 2.68
C ARG A 133 27.59 13.24 2.84
N GLY A 134 28.16 12.59 1.83
CA GLY A 134 29.60 12.30 1.74
C GLY A 134 30.10 11.18 2.66
N LYS A 135 29.21 10.50 3.39
CA LYS A 135 29.56 9.37 4.26
C LYS A 135 29.38 8.07 3.51
N THR A 136 30.35 7.17 3.65
CA THR A 136 30.41 5.93 2.85
C THR A 136 30.54 4.67 3.69
N ASN A 137 30.83 4.78 5.00
CA ASN A 137 30.96 3.63 5.88
C ASN A 137 29.59 3.24 6.47
N PRO A 138 28.95 2.13 6.04
CA PRO A 138 27.58 1.79 6.45
C PRO A 138 27.45 1.49 7.94
N LYS A 139 28.52 0.96 8.56
CA LYS A 139 28.57 0.66 10.01
C LYS A 139 29.07 1.85 10.84
N GLY A 140 29.44 2.96 10.20
CA GLY A 140 29.88 4.16 10.89
C GLY A 140 28.77 4.73 11.76
N LEU A 141 29.02 4.85 13.07
CA LEU A 141 28.07 5.43 14.01
C LEU A 141 28.08 6.95 13.89
N LEU A 142 26.89 7.52 13.73
CA LEU A 142 26.65 8.93 13.60
C LEU A 142 25.78 9.39 14.77
N TRP A 143 26.21 10.48 15.40
CA TRP A 143 25.43 11.15 16.45
C TRP A 143 24.17 11.78 15.88
N LEU A 144 23.05 11.62 16.57
CA LEU A 144 21.86 12.41 16.30
C LEU A 144 22.11 13.88 16.67
N ASN A 145 21.97 14.76 15.68
CA ASN A 145 21.87 16.19 15.91
C ASN A 145 20.42 16.56 16.19
N ARG A 146 20.24 17.58 17.02
CA ARG A 146 18.92 18.11 17.39
C ARG A 146 18.04 18.43 16.17
N ALA A 147 18.61 19.03 15.12
CA ALA A 147 17.89 19.33 13.88
C ALA A 147 17.27 18.09 13.21
N VAL A 148 18.00 16.95 13.15
CA VAL A 148 17.46 15.72 12.58
C VAL A 148 16.37 15.14 13.49
N VAL A 149 16.55 15.20 14.81
CA VAL A 149 15.51 14.73 15.75
C VAL A 149 14.25 15.55 15.61
N ASP A 150 14.36 16.89 15.59
CA ASP A 150 13.22 17.79 15.47
C ASP A 150 12.46 17.58 14.14
N GLU A 151 13.17 17.41 13.03
CA GLU A 151 12.57 17.11 11.72
C GLU A 151 11.88 15.74 11.66
N LEU A 152 12.51 14.69 12.21
CA LEU A 152 11.92 13.35 12.24
C LEU A 152 10.70 13.29 13.17
N LEU A 153 10.75 13.96 14.32
CA LEU A 153 9.60 14.08 15.22
C LEU A 153 8.46 14.87 14.58
N TRP A 154 8.79 15.96 13.87
CA TRP A 154 7.81 16.71 13.10
C TRP A 154 7.15 15.84 12.02
N ALA A 155 7.95 15.07 11.26
CA ALA A 155 7.44 14.17 10.23
C ALA A 155 6.53 13.08 10.80
N ALA A 156 6.94 12.44 11.91
CA ALA A 156 6.15 11.43 12.61
C ALA A 156 4.82 12.02 13.13
N PHE A 157 4.88 13.20 13.77
CA PHE A 157 3.69 13.90 14.26
C PHE A 157 2.75 14.30 13.11
N PHE A 158 3.31 14.78 12.00
CA PHE A 158 2.55 15.15 10.83
C PHE A 158 1.84 13.92 10.23
N LEU A 159 2.54 12.81 10.10
CA LEU A 159 1.97 11.55 9.61
C LEU A 159 0.84 11.04 10.49
N ALA A 160 1.07 11.00 11.81
CA ALA A 160 0.06 10.55 12.78
C ALA A 160 -1.22 11.39 12.76
N ARG A 161 -1.13 12.67 12.35
CA ARG A 161 -2.28 13.58 12.26
C ARG A 161 -2.79 13.78 10.83
N SER A 162 -2.08 13.25 9.84
CA SER A 162 -2.50 13.35 8.46
C SER A 162 -3.70 12.44 8.24
N ASN A 163 -4.73 12.93 7.57
CA ASN A 163 -5.88 12.12 7.21
C ASN A 163 -5.60 11.21 6.01
N GLY A 164 -4.33 11.04 5.61
CA GLY A 164 -3.95 10.38 4.37
C GLY A 164 -4.28 11.21 3.13
N VAL A 165 -4.15 10.59 1.96
CA VAL A 165 -4.62 11.13 0.69
C VAL A 165 -5.97 10.55 0.37
N PHE A 166 -6.93 11.41 0.07
CA PHE A 166 -8.21 11.00 -0.47
C PHE A 166 -8.13 10.98 -1.99
N LEU A 167 -8.51 9.86 -2.59
CA LEU A 167 -8.65 9.70 -4.02
C LEU A 167 -9.95 10.38 -4.45
N LEU A 168 -9.81 11.52 -5.13
CA LEU A 168 -10.96 12.22 -5.70
C LEU A 168 -11.29 11.61 -7.06
N GLN A 169 -12.55 11.22 -7.24
CA GLN A 169 -13.05 10.81 -8.55
C GLN A 169 -13.22 12.05 -9.43
N SER A 170 -12.40 12.15 -10.48
CA SER A 170 -12.67 13.06 -11.59
C SER A 170 -13.85 12.49 -12.39
N ILE A 171 -15.06 12.98 -12.12
CA ILE A 171 -16.23 12.68 -12.95
C ILE A 171 -16.16 13.58 -14.18
N SER A 172 -15.97 13.01 -15.37
CA SER A 172 -16.22 13.74 -16.60
C SER A 172 -17.74 13.88 -16.75
N TRP A 173 -18.26 15.07 -16.51
CA TRP A 173 -19.68 15.36 -16.61
C TRP A 173 -20.11 15.28 -18.07
N ASP A 174 -21.04 14.38 -18.40
CA ASP A 174 -21.92 14.58 -19.55
C ASP A 174 -23.13 15.43 -19.12
N TYR A 175 -23.77 16.11 -20.07
CA TYR A 175 -24.89 17.00 -19.80
C TYR A 175 -26.15 16.29 -19.27
N GLN A 176 -26.23 14.95 -19.32
CA GLN A 176 -27.42 14.16 -18.97
C GLN A 176 -27.37 13.58 -17.54
N SER A 177 -26.20 13.55 -16.90
CA SER A 177 -25.98 12.81 -15.65
C SER A 177 -26.37 13.53 -14.35
N LEU A 178 -27.03 14.70 -14.43
CA LEU A 178 -27.27 15.58 -13.27
C LEU A 178 -28.37 15.14 -12.28
N SER A 179 -29.05 14.01 -12.45
CA SER A 179 -30.25 13.71 -11.64
C SER A 179 -30.15 12.57 -10.63
N ASN A 180 -29.08 11.75 -10.57
CA ASN A 180 -29.07 10.59 -9.67
C ASN A 180 -27.66 10.24 -9.17
N ILE A 181 -27.21 10.80 -8.03
CA ILE A 181 -26.09 10.19 -7.29
C ILE A 181 -26.31 10.39 -5.79
N LEU A 182 -26.46 9.28 -5.06
CA LEU A 182 -25.69 8.90 -3.86
C LEU A 182 -26.22 7.52 -3.41
N GLN A 183 -25.54 6.45 -3.83
CA GLN A 183 -25.69 5.14 -3.20
C GLN A 183 -24.28 4.70 -2.80
N GLU A 184 -23.97 4.80 -1.51
CA GLU A 184 -22.76 4.23 -0.91
C GLU A 184 -22.85 2.70 -1.04
N GLN A 185 -21.87 2.10 -1.72
CA GLN A 185 -21.65 0.66 -1.71
C GLN A 185 -20.34 0.37 -0.99
N GLU A 186 -20.39 -0.53 -0.01
CA GLU A 186 -19.22 -1.03 0.70
C GLU A 186 -18.53 -2.13 -0.12
N TRP A 187 -17.21 -1.98 -0.30
CA TRP A 187 -16.37 -2.91 -1.05
C TRP A 187 -15.35 -3.57 -0.13
N VAL A 188 -14.95 -4.79 -0.50
CA VAL A 188 -13.83 -5.53 0.09
C VAL A 188 -12.76 -5.64 -0.97
N THR A 189 -11.54 -5.20 -0.65
CA THR A 189 -10.39 -5.43 -1.53
C THR A 189 -9.75 -6.78 -1.29
N GLY A 190 -9.03 -7.27 -2.30
CA GLY A 190 -8.13 -8.41 -2.20
C GLY A 190 -6.78 -8.08 -2.83
N ILE A 191 -5.69 -8.56 -2.24
CA ILE A 191 -4.33 -8.48 -2.77
C ILE A 191 -3.75 -9.89 -2.87
N LEU A 192 -3.14 -10.17 -4.02
CA LEU A 192 -2.40 -11.37 -4.35
C LEU A 192 -0.97 -10.96 -4.70
N LEU A 193 -0.04 -11.17 -3.78
CA LEU A 193 1.39 -10.96 -4.02
C LEU A 193 1.95 -12.16 -4.79
N SER A 194 2.48 -11.96 -6.00
CA SER A 194 3.15 -13.05 -6.74
C SER A 194 4.64 -13.19 -6.35
N ILE A 195 5.24 -14.30 -6.79
CA ILE A 195 6.54 -14.83 -6.31
C ILE A 195 7.71 -14.02 -6.85
#